data_AF-A0A4P6P3K0-F1
#
_entry.id   AF-A0A4P6P3K0-F1
#
_cell.length_a   1.000
_cell.length_b   1.000
_cell.length_c   1.000
_cell.angle_alpha   90.00
_cell.angle_beta   90.00
_cell.angle_gamma   90.00
#
_symmetry.space_group_name_H-M   'P 1'
#
loop_
_entity.id
_entity.type
_entity.pdbx_description
1 polymer ?
#
loop_
_entity_poly.entity_id
_entity_poly.type
_entity_poly.pdbx_seq_one_letter_code
_entity_poly.pdbx_strand_id
1 'polypeptide(L)'
;MKKRNFREYRVLIAFVFFALSTTYYRFESINEKDEVLEDVRIIAEGQAETSSLVYLETRNEHVNLHVKIDGISREQSDFKLVRKKYIELTKSYVCSSDVLNKYLYQNKPIIVDLLSTNYTSSQFANIIITKKTCV
;
A
#
# COMPACT_ATOMS: atom_id res chain seq x y z
N MET A 1 34.67 -5.00 44.72
CA MET A 1 33.56 -4.84 43.76
C MET A 1 32.52 -3.89 44.35
N LYS A 2 32.30 -2.71 43.76
CA LYS A 2 31.25 -1.75 44.18
C LYS A 2 29.88 -2.42 43.99
N LYS A 3 29.11 -2.58 45.08
CA LYS A 3 27.71 -3.04 45.00
C LYS A 3 26.90 -1.94 44.29
N ARG A 4 26.64 -2.13 42.99
CA ARG A 4 25.70 -1.29 42.22
C ARG A 4 24.34 -1.33 42.91
N ASN A 5 23.75 -0.15 43.08
CA ASN A 5 22.60 0.03 43.95
C ASN A 5 21.35 -0.57 43.26
N PHE A 6 20.49 -1.29 43.99
CA PHE A 6 19.32 -2.00 43.44
C PHE A 6 18.38 -1.08 42.62
N ARG A 7 18.40 0.22 42.94
CA ARG A 7 17.68 1.29 42.23
C ARG A 7 18.17 1.49 40.80
N GLU A 8 19.46 1.36 40.54
CA GLU A 8 20.06 1.51 39.20
C GLU A 8 19.62 0.37 38.29
N TYR A 9 19.57 -0.87 38.80
CA TYR A 9 19.07 -2.03 38.06
C TYR A 9 17.60 -1.87 37.64
N ARG A 10 16.75 -1.35 38.53
CA ARG A 10 15.33 -1.17 38.24
C ARG A 10 15.08 -0.14 37.13
N VAL A 11 15.87 0.92 37.10
CA VAL A 11 15.83 1.94 36.03
C VAL A 11 16.30 1.34 34.71
N LEU A 12 17.37 0.55 34.74
CA LEU A 12 17.92 -0.10 33.54
C LEU A 12 16.91 -1.08 32.92
N ILE A 13 16.24 -1.88 33.74
CA ILE A 13 15.20 -2.82 33.29
C ILE A 13 14.01 -2.06 32.69
N ALA A 14 13.54 -0.99 33.33
CA ALA A 14 12.44 -0.17 32.81
C ALA A 14 12.79 0.46 31.45
N PHE A 15 14.03 0.94 31.30
CA PHE A 15 14.49 1.53 30.05
C PHE A 15 14.58 0.50 28.92
N VAL A 16 15.08 -0.71 29.22
CA VAL A 16 15.12 -1.82 28.25
C VAL A 16 13.70 -2.23 27.84
N PHE A 17 12.77 -2.33 28.79
CA PHE A 17 11.37 -2.66 28.50
C PHE A 17 10.70 -1.62 27.60
N PHE A 18 10.94 -0.33 27.88
CA PHE A 18 10.37 0.76 27.08
C PHE A 18 10.96 0.82 25.67
N ALA A 19 12.27 0.56 25.53
CA ALA A 19 12.93 0.47 24.23
C ALA A 19 12.40 -0.72 23.40
N LEU A 20 12.18 -1.87 24.04
CA LEU A 20 11.61 -3.06 23.38
C LEU A 20 10.13 -2.87 23.02
N SER A 21 9.32 -2.24 23.87
CA SER A 21 7.90 -2.01 23.57
C SER A 21 7.73 -1.04 22.40
N THR A 22 8.53 0.03 22.35
CA THR A 22 8.48 1.01 21.26
C THR A 22 8.98 0.45 19.93
N THR A 23 10.01 -0.40 19.96
CA THR A 23 10.48 -1.10 18.75
C THR A 23 9.50 -2.17 18.29
N TYR A 24 8.91 -2.95 19.21
CA TYR A 24 7.89 -3.95 18.89
C TYR A 24 6.65 -3.29 18.28
N TYR A 25 6.12 -2.23 18.90
CA TYR A 25 4.94 -1.53 18.38
C TYR A 25 5.19 -0.94 16.98
N ARG A 26 6.39 -0.41 16.75
CA ARG A 26 6.79 0.10 15.44
C ARG A 26 7.00 -1.02 14.41
N PHE A 27 7.41 -2.21 14.83
CA PHE A 27 7.53 -3.37 13.97
C PHE A 27 6.16 -3.97 13.63
N GLU A 28 5.26 -4.05 14.61
CA GLU A 28 3.88 -4.52 14.43
C GLU A 28 3.08 -3.56 13.55
N SER A 29 3.25 -2.23 13.71
CA SER A 29 2.63 -1.25 12.80
C SER A 29 3.17 -1.31 11.36
N ILE A 30 4.34 -1.91 11.14
CA ILE A 30 4.88 -2.15 9.79
C ILE A 30 4.34 -3.48 9.21
N ASN A 31 3.93 -4.41 10.08
CA ASN A 31 3.44 -5.74 9.73
C ASN A 31 1.90 -5.88 9.77
N GLU A 32 1.16 -4.87 10.26
CA GLU A 32 -0.23 -4.62 9.89
C GLU A 32 -0.30 -4.27 8.40
N LYS A 33 0.04 -5.24 7.56
CA LYS A 33 -0.42 -5.29 6.19
C LYS A 33 -1.89 -5.66 6.29
N ASP A 34 -2.75 -4.63 6.34
CA ASP A 34 -4.17 -4.74 6.10
C ASP A 34 -4.37 -5.81 5.02
N GLU A 35 -5.16 -6.83 5.36
CA GLU A 35 -5.45 -8.02 4.56
C GLU A 35 -5.38 -7.68 3.07
N VAL A 36 -4.45 -8.33 2.36
CA VAL A 36 -4.32 -8.22 0.91
C VAL A 36 -5.70 -8.48 0.34
N LEU A 37 -6.40 -7.42 -0.04
CA LEU A 37 -7.73 -7.47 -0.61
C LEU A 37 -7.67 -8.48 -1.75
N GLU A 38 -8.34 -9.64 -1.60
CA GLU A 38 -8.42 -10.69 -2.63
C GLU A 38 -8.79 -10.09 -4.00
N ASP A 39 -9.58 -9.03 -3.94
CA ASP A 39 -10.06 -8.16 -5.01
C ASP A 39 -8.98 -7.43 -5.82
N VAL A 40 -7.76 -7.19 -5.32
CA VAL A 40 -6.68 -6.59 -6.14
C VAL A 40 -6.12 -7.58 -7.17
N ARG A 41 -6.33 -8.90 -6.95
CA ARG A 41 -6.11 -9.90 -8.01
C ARG A 41 -7.09 -9.71 -9.18
N ILE A 42 -8.21 -9.01 -8.98
CA ILE A 42 -9.30 -8.84 -9.96
C ILE A 42 -9.07 -7.62 -10.89
N ILE A 43 -8.23 -6.63 -10.51
CA ILE A 43 -7.75 -5.61 -11.49
C ILE A 43 -7.04 -6.29 -12.68
N ALA A 44 -6.54 -7.51 -12.46
CA ALA A 44 -5.94 -8.39 -13.44
C ALA A 44 -6.93 -9.12 -14.36
N GLU A 45 -8.25 -8.88 -14.30
CA GLU A 45 -9.25 -9.53 -15.16
C GLU A 45 -9.27 -9.00 -16.60
N GLY A 46 -8.08 -8.74 -17.13
CA GLY A 46 -7.79 -8.67 -18.56
C GLY A 46 -6.61 -9.53 -19.00
N GLN A 47 -5.77 -10.04 -18.07
CA GLN A 47 -4.76 -11.10 -18.23
C GLN A 47 -4.36 -11.65 -16.84
N ALA A 48 -4.71 -12.91 -16.57
CA ALA A 48 -4.86 -13.48 -15.23
C ALA A 48 -3.55 -13.86 -14.49
N GLU A 49 -2.35 -13.48 -14.95
CA GLU A 49 -1.11 -14.08 -14.43
C GLU A 49 -0.04 -13.09 -13.93
N THR A 50 -0.26 -11.77 -13.97
CA THR A 50 0.86 -10.83 -13.79
C THR A 50 0.68 -9.67 -12.80
N SER A 51 -0.48 -9.42 -12.18
CA SER A 51 -0.59 -8.29 -11.23
C SER A 51 -0.82 -8.69 -9.79
N SER A 52 -0.13 -8.00 -8.89
CA SER A 52 -0.17 -8.24 -7.44
C SER A 52 -0.26 -6.92 -6.68
N LEU A 53 -1.03 -6.87 -5.60
CA LEU A 53 -0.98 -5.77 -4.65
C LEU A 53 0.41 -5.71 -4.00
N VAL A 54 1.03 -4.55 -4.02
CA VAL A 54 2.29 -4.32 -3.30
C VAL A 54 1.99 -3.90 -1.86
N TYR A 55 1.10 -2.92 -1.65
CA TYR A 55 0.52 -2.57 -0.34
C TYR A 55 -0.65 -1.59 -0.47
N LEU A 56 -1.46 -1.52 0.58
CA LEU A 56 -2.45 -0.46 0.86
C LEU A 56 -1.95 0.32 2.09
N GLU A 57 -1.87 1.65 2.00
CA GLU A 57 -1.52 2.50 3.14
C GLU A 57 -2.60 3.57 3.32
N THR A 58 -3.31 3.50 4.44
CA THR A 58 -4.33 4.50 4.78
C THR A 58 -3.69 5.64 5.57
N ARG A 59 -3.76 6.86 5.04
CA ARG A 59 -3.37 8.08 5.76
C ARG A 59 -4.60 8.90 6.16
N ASN A 60 -4.37 9.90 6.99
CA ASN A 60 -5.46 10.79 7.43
C ASN A 60 -6.10 11.53 6.25
N GLU A 61 -5.29 11.94 5.27
CA GLU A 61 -5.73 12.78 4.15
C GLU A 61 -6.06 11.98 2.88
N HIS A 62 -5.48 10.81 2.69
CA HIS A 62 -5.62 10.01 1.46
C HIS A 62 -5.31 8.54 1.73
N VAL A 63 -5.62 7.68 0.77
CA VAL A 63 -5.27 6.26 0.79
C VAL A 63 -4.33 5.98 -0.38
N ASN A 64 -3.18 5.35 -0.12
CA ASN A 64 -2.25 4.92 -1.16
C ASN A 64 -2.50 3.45 -1.48
N LEU A 65 -2.63 3.15 -2.77
CA LEU A 65 -2.78 1.81 -3.31
C LEU A 65 -1.64 1.56 -4.30
N HIS A 66 -0.78 0.59 -4.00
CA HIS A 66 0.33 0.25 -4.89
C HIS A 66 0.05 -1.07 -5.57
N VAL A 67 -0.09 -1.05 -6.89
CA VAL A 67 -0.39 -2.24 -7.70
C VAL A 67 0.78 -2.51 -8.62
N LYS A 68 1.37 -3.70 -8.50
CA LYS A 68 2.41 -4.17 -9.42
C LYS A 68 1.76 -4.88 -10.60
N ILE A 69 2.30 -4.64 -11.78
CA ILE A 69 1.91 -5.28 -13.04
C ILE A 69 3.18 -5.85 -13.70
N ASP A 70 3.29 -7.17 -13.70
CA ASP A 70 4.37 -7.91 -14.34
C ASP A 70 4.19 -7.98 -15.87
N GLY A 71 5.30 -8.20 -16.57
CA GLY A 71 5.31 -8.43 -18.03
C GLY A 71 5.19 -7.18 -18.90
N ILE A 72 5.12 -5.98 -18.32
CA ILE A 72 5.07 -4.72 -19.06
C ILE A 72 6.45 -4.06 -19.10
N SER A 73 6.93 -3.76 -20.31
CA SER A 73 8.12 -2.94 -20.52
C SER A 73 7.76 -1.63 -21.24
N ARG A 74 8.43 -0.53 -20.86
CA ARG A 74 8.30 0.77 -21.52
C ARG A 74 8.73 0.75 -22.99
N GLU A 75 9.51 -0.26 -23.37
CA GLU A 75 10.07 -0.42 -24.71
C GLU A 75 9.12 -1.19 -25.66
N GLN A 76 8.03 -1.76 -25.15
CA GLN A 76 7.02 -2.42 -25.97
C GLN A 76 6.29 -1.41 -26.86
N SER A 77 6.04 -1.77 -28.12
CA SER A 77 5.40 -0.90 -29.11
C SER A 77 3.96 -0.50 -28.75
N ASP A 78 3.27 -1.32 -27.96
CA ASP A 78 1.89 -1.15 -27.51
C ASP A 78 1.76 -0.56 -26.10
N PHE A 79 2.87 -0.16 -25.48
CA PHE A 79 2.92 0.34 -24.09
C PHE A 79 1.87 1.42 -23.77
N LYS A 80 1.64 2.37 -24.69
CA LYS A 80 0.64 3.44 -24.49
C LYS A 80 -0.79 2.91 -24.41
N LEU A 81 -1.11 1.91 -25.23
CA LEU A 81 -2.43 1.30 -25.28
C LEU A 81 -2.66 0.45 -24.03
N VAL A 82 -1.67 -0.34 -23.65
CA VAL A 82 -1.65 -1.13 -22.41
C VAL A 82 -1.80 -0.21 -21.20
N ARG A 83 -1.08 0.92 -21.16
CA ARG A 83 -1.20 1.93 -20.10
C ARG A 83 -2.60 2.50 -19.96
N LYS A 84 -3.23 2.86 -21.06
CA LYS A 84 -4.62 3.34 -21.02
C LYS A 84 -5.56 2.26 -20.47
N LYS A 85 -5.41 1.01 -20.92
CA LYS A 85 -6.22 -0.12 -20.45
C LYS A 85 -6.11 -0.32 -18.94
N TYR A 86 -4.90 -0.36 -18.39
CA TYR A 86 -4.69 -0.55 -16.95
C TYR A 86 -5.18 0.64 -16.11
N ILE A 87 -5.08 1.87 -16.61
CA ILE A 87 -5.66 3.05 -15.93
C ILE A 87 -7.18 2.90 -15.79
N GLU A 88 -7.88 2.51 -16.86
CA GLU A 88 -9.35 2.33 -16.83
C GLU A 88 -9.77 1.15 -15.94
N LEU A 89 -9.05 0.03 -16.01
CA LEU A 89 -9.32 -1.13 -15.14
C LEU A 89 -9.15 -0.76 -13.66
N THR A 90 -8.06 -0.07 -13.34
CA THR A 90 -7.78 0.42 -11.99
C THR A 90 -8.87 1.37 -11.51
N LYS A 91 -9.32 2.27 -12.38
CA LYS A 91 -10.42 3.18 -12.08
C LYS A 91 -11.70 2.41 -11.76
N SER A 92 -12.09 1.48 -12.62
CA SER A 92 -13.27 0.63 -12.41
C SER A 92 -13.20 -0.08 -11.06
N TYR A 93 -12.06 -0.72 -10.77
CA TYR A 93 -11.84 -1.44 -9.52
C TYR A 93 -11.99 -0.57 -8.28
N VAL A 94 -11.33 0.59 -8.25
CA VAL A 94 -11.38 1.49 -7.09
C VAL A 94 -12.82 1.98 -6.85
N CYS A 95 -13.59 2.20 -7.92
CA CYS A 95 -14.97 2.64 -7.83
C CYS A 95 -15.95 1.52 -7.47
N SER A 96 -15.66 0.26 -7.80
CA SER A 96 -16.52 -0.89 -7.51
C SER A 96 -16.16 -1.62 -6.21
N SER A 97 -14.95 -1.44 -5.68
CA SER A 97 -14.50 -2.12 -4.46
C SER A 97 -15.17 -1.54 -3.22
N ASP A 98 -15.94 -2.35 -2.51
CA ASP A 98 -16.63 -1.95 -1.28
C ASP A 98 -15.67 -1.41 -0.21
N VAL A 99 -14.46 -1.99 -0.13
CA VAL A 99 -13.44 -1.59 0.84
C VAL A 99 -12.83 -0.23 0.51
N LEU A 100 -12.62 0.08 -0.77
CA LEU A 100 -12.06 1.37 -1.19
C LEU A 100 -13.13 2.46 -1.22
N ASN A 101 -14.36 2.09 -1.57
CA ASN A 101 -15.48 3.01 -1.66
C ASN A 101 -15.78 3.69 -0.30
N LYS A 102 -15.57 2.99 0.82
CA LYS A 102 -15.72 3.58 2.16
C LYS A 102 -14.84 4.83 2.36
N TYR A 103 -13.63 4.84 1.81
CA TYR A 103 -12.71 5.97 1.91
C TYR A 103 -13.13 7.12 0.98
N LEU A 104 -13.63 6.79 -0.22
CA LEU A 104 -14.17 7.77 -1.16
C LEU A 104 -15.40 8.48 -0.58
N TYR A 105 -16.28 7.77 0.14
CA TYR A 105 -17.42 8.38 0.83
C TYR A 105 -17.01 9.31 1.98
N GLN A 106 -15.86 9.06 2.60
CA GLN A 106 -15.24 9.95 3.59
C GLN A 106 -14.51 11.15 2.94
N ASN A 107 -14.66 11.36 1.63
CA ASN A 107 -13.94 12.37 0.84
C ASN A 107 -12.40 12.20 0.88
N LYS A 108 -11.90 11.00 1.20
CA LYS A 108 -10.47 10.70 1.10
C LYS A 108 -10.14 10.25 -0.32
N PRO A 109 -9.27 10.97 -1.06
CA PRO A 109 -8.80 10.51 -2.35
C PRO A 109 -7.96 9.23 -2.21
N ILE A 110 -8.04 8.38 -3.23
CA ILE A 110 -7.25 7.17 -3.35
C ILE A 110 -6.17 7.41 -4.40
N ILE A 111 -4.92 7.48 -3.99
CA ILE A 111 -3.78 7.60 -4.89
C ILE A 111 -3.35 6.18 -5.27
N VAL A 112 -3.40 5.87 -6.57
CA VAL A 112 -2.99 4.56 -7.07
C VAL A 112 -1.71 4.66 -7.86
N ASP A 113 -0.68 3.99 -7.37
CA ASP A 113 0.60 3.81 -8.05
C ASP A 113 0.61 2.45 -8.77
N LEU A 114 0.58 2.50 -10.10
CA LEU A 114 0.81 1.34 -10.95
C LEU A 114 2.31 1.21 -11.18
N LEU A 115 2.89 0.07 -10.80
CA LEU A 115 4.32 -0.19 -10.86
C LEU A 115 4.60 -1.37 -11.79
N SER A 116 5.67 -1.33 -12.57
CA SER A 116 6.11 -2.51 -13.36
C SER A 116 7.01 -3.46 -12.55
N THR A 117 7.46 -3.05 -11.38
CA THR A 117 8.21 -3.86 -10.40
C THR A 117 7.74 -3.53 -8.98
N ASN A 118 8.36 -4.11 -7.95
CA ASN A 118 8.05 -3.78 -6.55
C ASN A 118 8.59 -2.40 -6.12
N TYR A 119 9.43 -1.74 -6.93
CA TYR A 119 10.08 -0.48 -6.57
C TYR A 119 9.29 0.73 -7.07
N THR A 120 9.21 1.79 -6.27
CA THR A 120 8.56 3.07 -6.64
C THR A 120 9.20 3.72 -7.87
N SER A 121 10.49 3.51 -8.11
CA SER A 121 11.18 3.97 -9.33
C SER A 121 10.63 3.36 -10.63
N SER A 122 9.91 2.24 -10.54
CA SER A 122 9.29 1.55 -11.68
C SER A 122 7.85 2.01 -11.96
N GLN A 123 7.46 3.17 -11.44
CA GLN A 123 6.13 3.72 -11.62
C GLN A 123 5.79 3.87 -13.11
N PHE A 124 4.70 3.24 -13.49
CA PHE A 124 4.15 3.17 -14.83
C PHE A 124 3.00 4.18 -15.02
N ALA A 125 2.19 4.35 -13.97
CA ALA A 125 1.18 5.40 -13.89
C ALA A 125 0.91 5.75 -12.42
N ASN A 126 0.49 6.99 -12.18
CA ASN A 126 -0.10 7.42 -10.91
C ASN A 126 -1.45 8.04 -11.23
N ILE A 127 -2.46 7.64 -10.47
CA ILE A 127 -3.85 7.97 -10.71
C ILE A 127 -4.45 8.46 -9.40
N ILE A 128 -5.20 9.56 -9.46
CA ILE A 128 -5.91 10.08 -8.29
C ILE A 128 -7.41 9.77 -8.42
N ILE A 129 -7.80 8.84 -7.57
CA ILE A 129 -9.10 8.32 -7.20
C ILE A 129 -10.01 9.25 -6.40
N THR A 130 -11.00 9.94 -6.95
CA THR A 130 -11.96 10.71 -6.11
C THR A 130 -13.39 10.23 -6.27
N LYS A 131 -14.25 10.57 -5.31
CA LYS A 131 -15.68 10.31 -5.43
C LYS A 131 -16.28 10.90 -6.72
N LYS A 132 -15.83 12.08 -7.16
CA LYS A 132 -16.30 12.72 -8.42
C LYS A 132 -15.91 11.95 -9.67
N THR A 133 -14.78 11.24 -9.63
CA THR A 133 -14.29 10.45 -10.77
C THR A 133 -14.95 9.06 -10.86
N CYS A 134 -15.66 8.63 -9.81
CA CYS A 134 -16.40 7.37 -9.74
C CYS A 134 -17.90 7.51 -10.04
N VAL A 135 -18.34 8.63 -10.60
CA VAL A 135 -19.73 8.91 -11.00
C VAL A 135 -19.97 8.48 -12.44
#